data_AF-A0A5B8S246-F1
#
_entry.id   AF-A0A5B8S246-F1
#
_cell.length_a   1.000
_cell.length_b   1.000
_cell.length_c   1.000
_cell.angle_alpha   90.00
_cell.angle_beta   90.00
_cell.angle_gamma   90.00
#
_symmetry.space_group_name_H-M   'P 1'
#
loop_
_entity.id
_entity.type
_entity.pdbx_description
1 polymer ?
#
loop_
_entity_poly.entity_id
_entity_poly.type
_entity_poly.pdbx_seq_one_letter_code
_entity_poly.pdbx_strand_id
1 'polypeptide(L)'
;MSLIAAILGASMLPPDHLAIATRVAGAGLPQCRMYRADGSEGPCLPSFALTASGSINGHSRAGHITFTRGATTRLTADEFALLAGHEIAHWYLGHGESSREAELAADRLGAQLACQAGYDVTKGAAVFRFVGKSRIYPERAERVRTVLAVGCGQAAAPAA
;
A
#
# COMPACT_ATOMS: atom_id res chain seq x y z
N MET A 1 -25.82 -16.22 30.74
CA MET A 1 -24.45 -15.75 30.47
C MET A 1 -24.27 -15.68 28.97
N SER A 2 -24.40 -14.48 28.39
CA SER A 2 -24.32 -14.28 26.94
C SER A 2 -22.85 -14.14 26.54
N LEU A 3 -22.32 -15.11 25.79
CA LEU A 3 -21.04 -14.96 25.11
C LEU A 3 -21.23 -13.96 23.96
N ILE A 4 -20.92 -12.69 24.19
CA ILE A 4 -20.68 -11.76 23.09
C ILE A 4 -19.30 -12.11 22.52
N ALA A 5 -19.29 -12.78 21.38
CA ALA A 5 -18.10 -12.92 20.55
C ALA A 5 -17.64 -11.53 20.14
N ALA A 6 -16.49 -11.09 20.65
CA ALA A 6 -15.81 -9.91 20.13
C ALA A 6 -15.31 -10.26 18.72
N ILE A 7 -16.13 -9.94 17.71
CA ILE A 7 -15.64 -9.83 16.34
C ILE A 7 -14.58 -8.73 16.40
N LEU A 8 -13.31 -9.12 16.34
CA LEU A 8 -12.17 -8.20 16.17
C LEU A 8 -12.31 -7.58 14.78
N GLY A 9 -13.21 -6.61 14.68
CA GLY A 9 -13.61 -5.97 13.44
C GLY A 9 -12.47 -5.14 12.91
N ALA A 10 -12.01 -5.50 11.71
CA ALA A 10 -11.21 -4.59 10.92
C ALA A 10 -12.02 -3.29 10.78
N SER A 11 -11.49 -2.21 11.30
CA SER A 11 -12.15 -0.90 11.26
C SER A 11 -11.89 -0.24 9.90
N MET A 12 -12.68 0.75 9.53
CA MET A 12 -12.39 1.53 8.31
C MET A 12 -11.09 2.31 8.47
N LEU A 13 -10.38 2.54 7.37
CA LEU A 13 -9.24 3.46 7.36
C LEU A 13 -9.70 4.89 7.71
N PRO A 14 -8.87 5.69 8.39
CA PRO A 14 -9.11 7.12 8.50
C PRO A 14 -9.27 7.78 7.11
N PRO A 15 -10.14 8.78 6.95
CA PRO A 15 -10.46 9.36 5.62
C PRO A 15 -9.22 9.78 4.81
N ASP A 16 -8.26 10.44 5.44
CA ASP A 16 -7.03 10.88 4.76
C ASP A 16 -6.19 9.71 4.25
N HIS A 17 -6.11 8.62 5.03
CA HIS A 17 -5.36 7.42 4.65
C HIS A 17 -6.08 6.62 3.58
N LEU A 18 -7.41 6.56 3.64
CA LEU A 18 -8.23 5.98 2.58
C LEU A 18 -8.05 6.75 1.27
N ALA A 19 -8.01 8.08 1.33
CA ALA A 19 -7.76 8.92 0.16
C ALA A 19 -6.37 8.66 -0.42
N ILE A 20 -5.33 8.54 0.42
CA ILE A 20 -3.97 8.17 -0.02
C ILE A 20 -3.99 6.82 -0.72
N ALA A 21 -4.45 5.76 -0.05
CA ALA A 21 -4.44 4.40 -0.58
C ALA A 21 -5.25 4.27 -1.87
N THR A 22 -6.41 4.95 -1.94
CA THR A 22 -7.25 4.99 -3.14
C THR A 22 -6.55 5.69 -4.30
N ARG A 23 -5.87 6.82 -4.07
CA ARG A 23 -5.12 7.54 -5.11
C ARG A 23 -3.95 6.72 -5.64
N VAL A 24 -3.22 6.04 -4.75
CA VAL A 24 -2.12 5.15 -5.12
C VAL A 24 -2.62 3.96 -5.95
N ALA A 25 -3.72 3.32 -5.54
CA ALA A 25 -4.33 2.23 -6.32
C ALA A 25 -4.83 2.71 -7.69
N GLY A 26 -5.54 3.85 -7.72
CA GLY A 26 -6.07 4.41 -8.97
C GLY A 26 -5.00 4.76 -10.00
N ALA A 27 -3.78 5.11 -9.57
CA ALA A 27 -2.67 5.38 -10.46
C ALA A 27 -2.23 4.16 -11.29
N GLY A 28 -2.40 2.94 -10.76
CA GLY A 28 -1.94 1.71 -11.42
C GLY A 28 -2.91 1.12 -12.43
N LEU A 29 -4.22 1.37 -12.26
CA LEU A 29 -5.27 0.87 -13.14
C LEU A 29 -6.30 1.96 -13.47
N PRO A 30 -5.88 3.09 -14.08
CA PRO A 30 -6.74 4.27 -14.25
C PRO A 30 -7.95 4.02 -15.17
N GLN A 31 -7.84 3.04 -16.07
CA GLN A 31 -8.90 2.67 -17.01
C GLN A 31 -9.75 1.48 -16.52
N CYS A 32 -9.40 0.87 -15.39
CA CYS A 32 -10.12 -0.31 -14.93
C CYS A 32 -11.43 0.11 -14.26
N ARG A 33 -12.53 -0.48 -14.74
CA ARG A 33 -13.88 -0.26 -14.24
C ARG A 33 -14.45 -1.57 -13.71
N MET A 34 -15.03 -1.52 -12.51
CA MET A 34 -15.69 -2.65 -11.86
C MET A 34 -17.18 -2.34 -11.73
N TYR A 35 -18.00 -3.29 -12.19
CA TYR A 35 -19.45 -3.28 -12.03
C TYR A 35 -19.82 -3.94 -10.69
N ARG A 36 -20.70 -3.30 -9.93
CA ARG A 36 -21.21 -3.83 -8.67
C ARG A 36 -22.60 -4.43 -8.88
N ALA A 37 -23.00 -5.31 -7.96
CA ALA A 37 -24.31 -5.97 -8.00
C ALA A 37 -25.49 -4.98 -7.90
N ASP A 38 -25.27 -3.79 -7.35
CA ASP A 38 -26.26 -2.70 -7.27
C ASP A 38 -26.39 -1.87 -8.56
N GLY A 39 -25.69 -2.27 -9.63
CA GLY A 39 -25.67 -1.58 -10.92
C GLY A 39 -24.73 -0.37 -10.96
N SER A 40 -24.06 -0.02 -9.86
CA SER A 40 -23.06 1.04 -9.86
C SER A 40 -21.76 0.59 -10.53
N GLU A 41 -21.07 1.56 -11.13
CA GLU A 41 -19.74 1.38 -11.70
C GLU A 41 -18.72 2.21 -10.93
N GLY A 42 -17.49 1.73 -10.79
CA GLY A 42 -16.41 2.49 -10.19
C GLY A 42 -15.03 1.96 -10.57
N PRO A 43 -13.96 2.62 -10.12
CA PRO A 43 -12.59 2.14 -10.35
C PRO A 43 -12.37 0.77 -9.71
N CYS A 44 -11.55 -0.06 -10.35
CA CYS A 44 -11.10 -1.33 -9.78
C CYS A 44 -10.09 -1.06 -8.65
N LEU A 45 -10.61 -0.93 -7.43
CA LEU A 45 -9.80 -0.68 -6.25
C LEU A 45 -9.79 -1.91 -5.35
N PRO A 46 -8.65 -2.20 -4.68
CA PRO A 46 -8.68 -3.14 -3.57
C PRO A 46 -9.53 -2.57 -2.43
N SER A 47 -9.97 -3.42 -1.53
CA SER A 47 -10.58 -2.98 -0.28
C SER A 47 -9.49 -2.67 0.75
N PHE A 48 -9.75 -1.67 1.60
CA PHE A 48 -8.81 -1.25 2.63
C PHE A 48 -9.42 -1.39 4.02
N ALA A 49 -8.65 -1.94 4.95
CA ALA A 49 -9.09 -2.13 6.33
C ALA A 49 -8.00 -1.78 7.34
N LEU A 50 -8.41 -1.53 8.59
CA LEU A 50 -7.53 -1.14 9.69
C LEU A 50 -7.60 -2.18 10.81
N THR A 51 -6.44 -2.57 11.34
CA THR A 51 -6.35 -3.37 12.57
C THR A 51 -5.90 -2.53 13.75
N ALA A 52 -6.30 -2.94 14.96
CA ALA A 52 -5.98 -2.25 16.20
C ALA A 52 -4.50 -2.39 16.66
N SER A 53 -3.58 -2.88 15.83
CA SER A 53 -2.17 -3.04 16.22
C SER A 53 -1.42 -1.70 16.24
N GLY A 54 -0.55 -1.50 17.25
CA GLY A 54 0.33 -0.33 17.35
C GLY A 54 1.64 -0.45 16.55
N SER A 55 1.96 -1.64 16.04
CA SER A 55 3.08 -1.86 15.11
C SER A 55 2.81 -1.17 13.78
N ILE A 56 3.84 -0.88 12.99
CA ILE A 56 3.69 -0.37 11.62
C ILE A 56 3.76 -1.58 10.70
N ASN A 57 2.64 -1.90 10.04
CA ASN A 57 2.57 -3.02 9.10
C ASN A 57 1.44 -2.83 8.08
N GLY A 58 1.57 -3.53 6.96
CA GLY A 58 0.55 -3.75 5.94
C GLY A 58 0.49 -5.24 5.59
N HIS A 59 -0.63 -5.70 5.06
CA HIS A 59 -0.66 -6.96 4.35
C HIS A 59 -1.73 -6.95 3.27
N SER A 60 -1.46 -7.65 2.18
CA SER A 60 -2.39 -7.87 1.08
C SER A 60 -2.82 -9.34 1.02
N ARG A 61 -4.12 -9.59 0.90
CA ARG A 61 -4.67 -10.93 0.67
C ARG A 61 -5.90 -10.85 -0.22
N ALA A 62 -5.81 -11.40 -1.43
CA ALA A 62 -6.93 -11.47 -2.39
C ALA A 62 -7.67 -10.12 -2.54
N GLY A 63 -6.92 -9.04 -2.77
CA GLY A 63 -7.48 -7.69 -2.94
C GLY A 63 -8.00 -7.02 -1.67
N HIS A 64 -7.84 -7.66 -0.50
CA HIS A 64 -8.10 -7.06 0.81
C HIS A 64 -6.76 -6.62 1.40
N ILE A 65 -6.56 -5.31 1.49
CA ILE A 65 -5.34 -4.72 2.02
C ILE A 65 -5.63 -4.17 3.41
N THR A 66 -4.89 -4.64 4.40
CA THR A 66 -5.10 -4.24 5.78
C THR A 66 -3.86 -3.56 6.33
N PHE A 67 -4.04 -2.38 6.89
CA PHE A 67 -3.01 -1.64 7.60
C PHE A 67 -3.21 -1.73 9.10
N THR A 68 -2.17 -1.47 9.86
CA THR A 68 -2.25 -1.32 11.31
C THR A 68 -2.54 0.12 11.71
N ARG A 69 -3.14 0.33 12.89
CA ARG A 69 -3.26 1.67 13.48
C ARG A 69 -1.90 2.37 13.58
N GLY A 70 -0.84 1.64 13.91
CA GLY A 70 0.52 2.21 13.93
C GLY A 70 0.94 2.79 12.57
N ALA A 71 0.58 2.15 11.46
CA ALA A 71 0.86 2.69 10.13
C ALA A 71 0.11 4.02 9.89
N THR A 72 -1.13 4.16 10.37
CA THR A 72 -1.93 5.38 10.14
C THR A 72 -1.72 6.50 11.15
N THR A 73 -1.00 6.26 12.26
CA THR A 73 -0.77 7.29 13.29
C THR A 73 0.69 7.70 13.42
N ARG A 74 1.62 6.99 12.78
CA ARG A 74 3.07 7.19 12.95
C ARG A 74 3.82 7.44 11.65
N LEU A 75 3.20 7.16 10.51
CA LEU A 75 3.79 7.44 9.21
C LEU A 75 3.33 8.81 8.72
N THR A 76 4.23 9.48 8.00
CA THR A 76 3.87 10.63 7.16
C THR A 76 3.05 10.17 5.95
N ALA A 77 2.45 11.12 5.23
CA ALA A 77 1.70 10.81 4.01
C ALA A 77 2.56 10.10 2.96
N ASP A 78 3.81 10.54 2.74
CA ASP A 78 4.73 9.93 1.77
C ASP A 78 5.14 8.50 2.16
N GLU A 79 5.37 8.26 3.46
CA GLU A 79 5.71 6.93 3.98
C GLU A 79 4.53 5.97 3.91
N PHE A 80 3.33 6.45 4.26
CA PHE A 80 2.12 5.65 4.16
C PHE A 80 1.77 5.36 2.70
N ALA A 81 1.94 6.33 1.79
CA ALA A 81 1.73 6.13 0.36
C ALA A 81 2.67 5.05 -0.20
N LEU A 82 3.94 5.05 0.22
CA LEU A 82 4.89 4.03 -0.21
C LEU A 82 4.53 2.63 0.36
N LEU A 83 4.15 2.55 1.64
CA LEU A 83 3.65 1.30 2.24
C LEU A 83 2.39 0.80 1.52
N ALA A 84 1.42 1.68 1.27
CA ALA A 84 0.19 1.32 0.58
C ALA A 84 0.48 0.84 -0.85
N GLY A 85 1.36 1.54 -1.57
CA GLY A 85 1.81 1.15 -2.90
C GLY A 85 2.44 -0.24 -2.91
N HIS A 86 3.26 -0.57 -1.90
CA HIS A 86 3.86 -1.90 -1.76
C HIS A 86 2.80 -3.00 -1.61
N GLU A 87 1.81 -2.83 -0.72
CA GLU A 87 0.73 -3.82 -0.56
C GLU A 87 -0.19 -3.94 -1.79
N ILE A 88 -0.46 -2.82 -2.45
CA ILE A 88 -1.22 -2.80 -3.71
C ILE A 88 -0.44 -3.53 -4.80
N ALA A 89 0.87 -3.32 -4.88
CA ALA A 89 1.74 -4.00 -5.84
C ALA A 89 1.77 -5.52 -5.62
N HIS A 90 1.77 -6.00 -4.37
CA HIS A 90 1.62 -7.44 -4.10
C HIS A 90 0.34 -8.01 -4.72
N TRP A 91 -0.78 -7.28 -4.64
CA TRP A 91 -2.02 -7.71 -5.26
C TRP A 91 -1.95 -7.67 -6.80
N TYR A 92 -1.48 -6.57 -7.38
CA TYR A 92 -1.38 -6.41 -8.84
C TYR A 92 -0.44 -7.42 -9.49
N LEU A 93 0.63 -7.81 -8.80
CA LEU A 93 1.59 -8.80 -9.28
C LEU A 93 1.16 -10.24 -8.96
N GLY A 94 0.05 -10.45 -8.25
CA GLY A 94 -0.45 -11.78 -7.88
C GLY A 94 0.44 -12.50 -6.85
N HIS A 95 1.16 -11.76 -6.00
CA HIS A 95 1.99 -12.36 -4.95
C HIS A 95 1.13 -12.91 -3.82
N GLY A 96 1.20 -14.22 -3.59
CA GLY A 96 0.54 -14.89 -2.45
C GLY A 96 1.44 -15.11 -1.24
N GLU A 97 2.76 -15.08 -1.45
CA GLU A 97 3.79 -15.29 -0.43
C GLU A 97 4.97 -14.33 -0.65
N SER A 98 5.72 -14.05 0.42
CA SER A 98 6.90 -13.21 0.35
C SER A 98 8.13 -14.02 -0.09
N SER A 99 8.77 -13.58 -1.17
CA SER A 99 10.13 -13.95 -1.55
C SER A 99 10.95 -12.68 -1.77
N ARG A 100 12.28 -12.80 -1.81
CA ARG A 100 13.15 -11.65 -2.08
C ARG A 100 12.76 -10.95 -3.39
N GLU A 101 12.50 -11.72 -4.44
CA GLU A 101 12.09 -11.22 -5.75
C GLU A 101 10.71 -10.55 -5.69
N ALA A 102 9.75 -11.16 -5.00
CA ALA A 102 8.40 -10.62 -4.85
C ALA A 102 8.41 -9.28 -4.09
N GLU A 103 9.19 -9.17 -3.03
CA GLU A 103 9.33 -7.96 -2.21
C GLU A 103 10.00 -6.81 -2.99
N LEU A 104 11.05 -7.11 -3.76
CA LEU A 104 11.73 -6.09 -4.58
C LEU A 104 10.86 -5.65 -5.77
N ALA A 105 10.08 -6.56 -6.36
CA ALA A 105 9.11 -6.20 -7.39
C ALA A 105 7.98 -5.33 -6.82
N ALA A 106 7.49 -5.66 -5.62
CA ALA A 106 6.50 -4.85 -4.92
C ALA A 106 7.05 -3.48 -4.49
N ASP A 107 8.30 -3.38 -4.05
CA ASP A 107 8.97 -2.11 -3.77
C ASP A 107 9.05 -1.22 -5.02
N ARG A 108 9.45 -1.80 -6.15
CA ARG A 108 9.60 -1.07 -7.41
C ARG A 108 8.25 -0.58 -7.94
N LEU A 109 7.27 -1.47 -8.06
CA LEU A 109 5.94 -1.09 -8.55
C LEU A 109 5.24 -0.16 -7.55
N GLY A 110 5.29 -0.47 -6.26
CA GLY A 110 4.69 0.36 -5.21
C GLY A 110 5.24 1.79 -5.19
N ALA A 111 6.55 1.95 -5.38
CA ALA A 111 7.16 3.27 -5.56
C ALA A 111 6.67 3.96 -6.84
N GLN A 112 6.55 3.25 -7.98
CA GLN A 112 5.97 3.83 -9.20
C GLN A 112 4.53 4.32 -8.99
N LEU A 113 3.70 3.53 -8.32
CA LEU A 113 2.31 3.90 -8.03
C LEU A 113 2.21 5.12 -7.11
N ALA A 114 2.99 5.13 -6.01
CA ALA A 114 3.02 6.27 -5.09
C ALA A 114 3.51 7.55 -5.79
N CYS A 115 4.50 7.42 -6.65
CA CYS A 115 5.03 8.49 -7.47
C CYS A 115 4.02 9.08 -8.45
N GLN A 116 3.33 8.22 -9.21
CA GLN A 116 2.26 8.62 -10.13
C GLN A 116 1.08 9.26 -9.39
N ALA A 117 0.84 8.84 -8.15
CA ALA A 117 -0.13 9.46 -7.25
C ALA A 117 0.34 10.80 -6.65
N GLY A 118 1.57 11.26 -6.94
CA GLY A 118 2.09 12.57 -6.53
C GLY A 118 2.78 12.59 -5.17
N TYR A 119 3.14 11.44 -4.61
CA TYR A 119 3.89 11.35 -3.35
C TYR A 119 5.39 11.32 -3.58
N ASP A 120 6.14 11.88 -2.63
CA ASP A 120 7.60 11.92 -2.66
C ASP A 120 8.18 10.59 -2.16
N VAL A 121 8.53 9.70 -3.10
CA VAL A 121 9.09 8.39 -2.75
C VAL A 121 10.46 8.47 -2.08
N THR A 122 11.19 9.59 -2.23
CA THR A 122 12.47 9.79 -1.53
C THR A 122 12.23 10.00 -0.04
N LYS A 123 11.23 10.81 0.31
CA LYS A 123 10.75 10.93 1.70
C LYS A 123 10.10 9.65 2.17
N GLY A 124 9.28 9.01 1.33
CA GLY A 124 8.59 7.77 1.65
C GLY A 124 9.53 6.63 2.00
N ALA A 125 10.71 6.54 1.38
CA ALA A 125 11.73 5.53 1.66
C ALA A 125 12.21 5.53 3.13
N ALA A 126 11.95 6.60 3.88
CA ALA A 126 12.21 6.63 5.31
C ALA A 126 11.39 5.57 6.09
N VAL A 127 10.27 5.06 5.56
CA VAL A 127 9.47 3.98 6.15
C VAL A 127 10.29 2.73 6.48
N PHE A 128 11.33 2.45 5.69
CA PHE A 128 12.19 1.28 5.91
C PHE A 128 12.98 1.32 7.23
N ARG A 129 12.97 2.44 7.97
CA ARG A 129 13.51 2.48 9.35
C ARG A 129 12.76 1.55 10.32
N PHE A 130 11.53 1.17 9.98
CA PHE A 130 10.71 0.26 10.78
C PHE A 130 10.86 -1.21 10.40
N VAL A 131 11.56 -1.51 9.31
CA VAL A 131 11.82 -2.89 8.87
C VAL A 131 12.98 -3.48 9.67
N GLY A 132 12.70 -4.56 10.39
CA GLY A 132 13.70 -5.34 11.11
C GLY A 132 14.51 -6.25 10.18
N LYS A 133 15.61 -6.82 10.71
CA LYS A 133 16.39 -7.83 9.99
C LYS A 133 15.56 -9.10 9.76
N SER A 134 15.68 -9.69 8.58
CA SER A 134 15.03 -10.95 8.22
C SER A 134 15.96 -11.79 7.36
N ARG A 135 15.79 -13.12 7.40
CA ARG A 135 16.42 -14.04 6.45
C ARG A 135 15.62 -14.21 5.16
N ILE A 136 14.34 -13.80 5.17
CA ILE A 136 13.39 -13.98 4.06
C ILE A 136 13.22 -12.66 3.29
N TYR A 137 13.19 -11.53 4.01
CA TYR A 137 12.99 -10.21 3.40
C TYR A 137 14.33 -9.60 2.95
N PRO A 138 14.35 -8.84 1.83
CA PRO A 138 15.55 -8.14 1.39
C PRO A 138 16.07 -7.17 2.45
N GLU A 139 17.40 -6.97 2.45
CA GLU A 139 18.05 -6.00 3.35
C GLU A 139 17.52 -4.58 3.12
N ARG A 140 17.42 -3.80 4.19
CA ARG A 140 16.92 -2.41 4.14
C ARG A 140 17.59 -1.57 3.05
N ALA A 141 18.92 -1.65 2.95
CA ALA A 141 19.67 -0.86 1.98
C ALA A 141 19.34 -1.25 0.53
N GLU A 142 18.99 -2.52 0.29
CA GLU A 142 18.55 -2.97 -1.02
C GLU A 142 17.16 -2.43 -1.36
N ARG A 143 16.20 -2.55 -0.45
CA ARG A 143 14.83 -2.01 -0.62
C ARG A 143 14.84 -0.51 -0.91
N VAL A 144 15.65 0.25 -0.15
CA VAL A 144 15.82 1.70 -0.37
C VAL A 144 16.38 1.99 -1.77
N ARG A 145 17.43 1.27 -2.21
CA ARG A 145 17.97 1.47 -3.57
C ARG A 145 16.93 1.17 -4.65
N THR A 146 16.13 0.12 -4.48
CA THR A 146 15.07 -0.25 -5.42
C THR A 146 14.01 0.85 -5.55
N VAL A 147 13.55 1.41 -4.42
CA VAL A 147 12.58 2.51 -4.42
C VAL A 147 13.15 3.77 -5.08
N LEU A 148 14.38 4.16 -4.73
CA LEU A 148 15.00 5.37 -5.26
C LEU A 148 15.36 5.26 -6.75
N ALA A 149 15.53 4.04 -7.28
CA ALA A 149 15.82 3.80 -8.70
C ALA A 149 14.61 4.05 -9.62
N VAL A 150 13.40 4.26 -9.08
CA VAL A 150 12.20 4.54 -9.90
C VAL A 150 12.25 5.90 -10.61
N GLY A 151 13.06 6.85 -10.12
CA GLY A 151 13.30 8.10 -10.84
C GLY A 151 12.06 9.00 -10.95
N CYS A 152 11.49 9.36 -9.81
CA CYS A 152 10.31 10.24 -9.71
C CYS A 152 10.60 11.69 -10.10
N GLY A 153 10.63 11.95 -11.40
CA GLY A 153 10.78 13.28 -12.00
C GLY A 153 10.34 13.36 -13.45
N GLN A 154 9.70 12.32 -14.00
CA GLN A 154 9.33 12.21 -15.42
C GLN A 154 7.86 11.80 -15.68
N ALA A 155 7.06 11.58 -14.63
CA ALA A 155 5.63 11.34 -14.81
C ALA A 155 4.95 12.66 -15.16
N ALA A 156 4.50 12.75 -16.41
CA ALA A 156 3.88 13.91 -17.02
C ALA A 156 2.77 14.51 -16.13
N ALA A 157 2.72 15.84 -16.09
CA ALA A 157 1.55 16.56 -15.61
C ALA A 157 0.28 15.98 -16.26
N PRO A 158 -0.84 15.87 -15.52
CA PRO A 158 -2.10 15.46 -16.13
C PRO A 158 -2.39 16.42 -17.29
N ALA A 159 -2.76 15.86 -18.46
CA ALA A 159 -3.27 16.66 -19.56
C ALA A 159 -4.47 17.48 -19.03
N ALA A 160 -4.37 18.80 -19.21
CA ALA A 160 -5.40 19.77 -18.86
C ALA A 160 -6.67 19.58 -19.70
#